data_AF-A0A1M4WK15-F1
#
_entry.id   AF-A0A1M4WK15-F1
#
_cell.length_a   1.000
_cell.length_b   1.000
_cell.length_c   1.000
_cell.angle_alpha   90.00
_cell.angle_beta   90.00
_cell.angle_gamma   90.00
#
_symmetry.space_group_name_H-M   'P 1'
#
loop_
_entity.id
_entity.type
_entity.pdbx_description
1 polymer ?
#
loop_
_entity_poly.entity_id
_entity_poly.type
_entity_poly.pdbx_seq_one_letter_code
_entity_poly.pdbx_strand_id
1 'polypeptide(L)'
;MRYLKKVVVVLLSFILFIDLLSIVFSFFVRNRLLNEKVYFDVLKKNGVYKLVGEEASKELKNFIEEKKIRGFKAEEYVDEAFVEANVNRLIYGFIDYLTKTEGEIPRISLSLDKELINKTDDYYKKEGKTLSDKEIKVLEKLGSELNSVVEEKINLDVFSKLEKNGVFLWARDIISNLYRNLNFYIFILLAGLSILFFMTNYNGFKILSLELFITGMLLAVPFYTLYYTRYFSLINIDEVLIKNALYELLNSFSLYIANIGLVFLIISIPIYYVYRIYKTR
;
A
#
# COMPACT_ATOMS: atom_id res chain seq x y z
N MET A 1 -14.40 42.27 22.74
CA MET A 1 -13.51 41.99 21.58
C MET A 1 -12.23 41.22 21.91
N ARG A 2 -11.44 41.57 22.95
CA ARG A 2 -10.13 40.92 23.22
C ARG A 2 -10.19 39.41 23.49
N TYR A 3 -11.23 38.95 24.20
CA TYR A 3 -11.45 37.52 24.48
C TYR A 3 -11.84 36.74 23.23
N LEU A 4 -12.78 37.27 22.43
CA LEU A 4 -13.18 36.68 21.16
C LEU A 4 -11.97 36.48 20.23
N LYS A 5 -11.10 37.48 20.13
CA LYS A 5 -9.86 37.41 19.33
C LYS A 5 -8.92 36.29 19.80
N LYS A 6 -8.77 36.08 21.11
CA LYS A 6 -7.96 34.98 21.65
C LYS A 6 -8.56 33.63 21.33
N VAL A 7 -9.87 33.46 21.51
CA VAL A 7 -10.58 32.20 21.22
C VAL A 7 -10.42 31.84 19.74
N VAL A 8 -10.62 32.80 18.83
CA VAL A 8 -10.45 32.56 17.38
C VAL A 8 -9.02 32.15 17.04
N VAL A 9 -8.00 32.77 17.65
CA VAL A 9 -6.61 32.39 17.42
C VAL A 9 -6.31 30.97 17.89
N VAL A 10 -6.85 30.54 19.04
CA VAL A 10 -6.69 29.16 19.52
C VAL A 10 -7.36 28.17 18.57
N LEU A 11 -8.57 28.48 18.10
CA LEU A 11 -9.28 27.63 17.13
C LEU A 11 -8.51 27.53 15.80
N LEU A 12 -7.99 28.65 15.29
CA LEU A 12 -7.17 28.65 14.07
C LEU A 12 -5.88 27.85 14.24
N SER A 13 -5.19 27.99 15.37
CA SER A 13 -4.03 27.15 15.72
C SER A 13 -4.36 25.66 15.64
N PHE A 14 -5.46 25.26 16.26
CA PHE A 14 -5.89 23.86 16.26
C PHE A 14 -6.25 23.35 14.86
N ILE A 15 -6.92 24.17 14.05
CA ILE A 15 -7.23 23.84 12.65
C ILE A 15 -5.92 23.68 11.84
N LEU A 16 -4.97 24.60 11.98
CA LEU A 16 -3.67 24.53 11.30
C LEU A 16 -2.89 23.27 11.67
N PHE A 17 -2.91 22.89 12.95
CA PHE A 17 -2.30 21.64 13.41
C PHE A 17 -2.91 20.40 12.72
N ILE A 18 -4.24 20.28 12.74
CA ILE A 18 -4.95 19.17 12.08
C ILE A 18 -4.67 19.14 10.58
N ASP A 19 -4.64 20.31 9.95
CA ASP A 19 -4.45 20.44 8.52
C ASP A 19 -3.01 20.09 8.10
N LEU A 20 -2.00 20.50 8.87
CA LEU A 20 -0.62 20.05 8.68
C LEU A 20 -0.51 18.52 8.77
N LEU A 21 -1.13 17.89 9.76
CA LEU A 21 -1.19 16.43 9.85
C LEU A 21 -1.88 15.82 8.62
N SER A 22 -3.01 16.38 8.20
CA SER A 22 -3.77 15.91 7.04
C SER A 22 -2.93 15.98 5.76
N ILE A 23 -2.16 17.05 5.57
CA ILE A 23 -1.22 17.21 4.46
C ILE A 23 -0.11 16.16 4.51
N VAL A 24 0.51 15.94 5.67
CA VAL A 24 1.56 14.91 5.84
C VAL A 24 1.01 13.52 5.53
N PHE A 25 -0.15 13.16 6.09
CA PHE A 25 -0.78 11.88 5.81
C PHE A 25 -1.18 11.75 4.35
N SER A 26 -1.64 12.82 3.71
CA SER A 26 -1.96 12.81 2.27
C SER A 26 -0.72 12.57 1.40
N PHE A 27 0.41 13.22 1.72
CA PHE A 27 1.69 12.95 1.06
C PHE A 27 2.18 11.52 1.29
N PHE A 28 2.09 11.02 2.51
CA PHE A 28 2.41 9.63 2.84
C PHE A 28 1.54 8.66 2.05
N VAL A 29 0.22 8.87 2.05
CA VAL A 29 -0.73 8.03 1.31
C VAL A 29 -0.37 8.00 -0.17
N ARG A 30 -0.17 9.16 -0.80
CA ARG A 30 0.09 9.26 -2.24
C ARG A 30 1.45 8.75 -2.67
N ASN A 31 2.51 9.05 -1.91
CA ASN A 31 3.89 8.79 -2.36
C ASN A 31 4.46 7.48 -1.81
N ARG A 32 3.87 6.93 -0.75
CA ARG A 32 4.34 5.69 -0.10
C ARG A 32 3.27 4.61 -0.09
N LEU A 33 2.13 4.85 0.55
CA LEU A 33 1.12 3.79 0.76
C LEU A 33 0.48 3.32 -0.55
N LEU A 34 0.17 4.24 -1.45
CA LEU A 34 -0.49 3.97 -2.73
C LEU A 34 0.48 4.05 -3.91
N ASN A 35 1.77 3.82 -3.65
CA ASN A 35 2.81 3.77 -4.67
C ASN A 35 3.25 2.32 -4.87
N GLU A 36 2.82 1.71 -5.96
CA GLU A 36 3.05 0.32 -6.29
C GLU A 36 4.54 -0.06 -6.29
N LYS A 37 5.41 0.88 -6.68
CA LYS A 37 6.84 0.62 -6.83
C LYS A 37 7.47 0.29 -5.49
N VAL A 38 6.98 0.89 -4.42
CA VAL A 38 7.45 0.61 -3.06
C VAL A 38 7.22 -0.87 -2.72
N TYR A 39 6.10 -1.44 -3.13
CA TYR A 39 5.80 -2.86 -2.89
C TYR A 39 6.64 -3.76 -3.80
N PHE A 40 6.72 -3.44 -5.10
CA PHE A 40 7.49 -4.24 -6.06
C PHE A 40 8.97 -4.33 -5.67
N ASP A 41 9.57 -3.20 -5.32
CA ASP A 41 10.97 -3.13 -4.92
C ASP A 41 11.23 -3.99 -3.67
N VAL A 42 10.34 -3.91 -2.67
CA VAL A 42 10.50 -4.67 -1.42
C VAL A 42 10.26 -6.16 -1.63
N LEU A 43 9.21 -6.56 -2.35
CA LEU A 43 8.92 -7.98 -2.64
C LEU A 43 10.06 -8.62 -3.45
N LYS A 44 10.56 -7.90 -4.46
CA LYS A 44 11.69 -8.36 -5.28
C LYS A 44 12.96 -8.50 -4.47
N LYS A 45 13.32 -7.47 -3.70
CA LYS A 45 14.53 -7.47 -2.87
C LYS A 45 14.54 -8.60 -1.83
N ASN A 46 13.37 -8.97 -1.32
CA ASN A 46 13.21 -10.03 -0.33
C ASN A 46 12.92 -11.40 -0.95
N GLY A 47 12.99 -11.55 -2.28
CA GLY A 47 12.83 -12.84 -2.96
C GLY A 47 11.43 -13.46 -2.84
N VAL A 48 10.39 -12.64 -2.59
CA VAL A 48 9.03 -13.14 -2.34
C VAL A 48 8.44 -13.76 -3.61
N TYR A 49 8.68 -13.18 -4.79
CA TYR A 49 8.19 -13.74 -6.06
C TYR A 49 8.75 -15.13 -6.32
N LYS A 50 10.05 -15.33 -6.04
CA LYS A 50 10.71 -16.63 -6.17
C LYS A 50 10.10 -17.67 -5.23
N LEU A 51 9.91 -17.32 -3.94
CA LEU A 51 9.30 -18.21 -2.96
C LEU A 51 7.91 -18.67 -3.41
N VAL A 52 7.04 -17.71 -3.76
CA VAL A 52 5.67 -18.00 -4.21
C VAL A 52 5.68 -18.82 -5.50
N GLY A 53 6.61 -18.54 -6.41
CA GLY A 53 6.82 -19.34 -7.63
C GLY A 53 7.21 -20.79 -7.35
N GLU A 54 8.16 -21.03 -6.43
CA GLU A 54 8.58 -22.37 -6.04
C GLU A 54 7.44 -23.16 -5.36
N GLU A 55 6.68 -22.51 -4.47
CA GLU A 55 5.52 -23.13 -3.81
C GLU A 55 4.40 -23.45 -4.79
N ALA A 56 4.02 -22.49 -5.64
CA ALA A 56 2.98 -22.67 -6.65
C ALA A 56 3.37 -23.74 -7.68
N SER A 57 4.63 -23.76 -8.13
CA SER A 57 5.15 -24.78 -9.06
C SER A 57 5.16 -26.17 -8.43
N LYS A 58 5.52 -26.27 -7.14
CA LYS A 58 5.50 -27.55 -6.40
C LYS A 58 4.09 -28.10 -6.25
N GLU A 59 3.11 -27.28 -5.85
CA GLU A 59 1.72 -27.73 -5.75
C GLU A 59 1.14 -28.10 -7.11
N LEU A 60 1.44 -27.31 -8.13
CA LEU A 60 1.07 -27.59 -9.50
C LEU A 60 1.61 -28.95 -9.96
N LYS A 61 2.88 -29.24 -9.65
CA LYS A 61 3.49 -30.54 -9.94
C LYS A 61 2.79 -31.70 -9.23
N ASN A 62 2.52 -31.56 -7.93
CA ASN A 62 1.80 -32.58 -7.15
C ASN A 62 0.42 -32.86 -7.76
N PHE A 63 -0.31 -31.81 -8.13
CA PHE A 63 -1.63 -31.94 -8.75
C PHE A 63 -1.56 -32.67 -10.10
N ILE A 64 -0.61 -32.32 -10.97
CA ILE A 64 -0.41 -32.97 -12.28
C ILE A 64 -0.11 -34.47 -12.09
N GLU A 65 0.75 -34.81 -11.13
CA GLU A 65 1.12 -36.20 -10.82
C GLU A 65 -0.07 -37.00 -10.26
N GLU A 66 -0.83 -36.42 -9.33
CA GLU A 66 -2.02 -37.05 -8.74
C GLU A 66 -3.09 -37.32 -9.81
N LYS A 67 -3.36 -36.32 -10.66
CA LYS A 67 -4.38 -36.41 -11.72
C LYS A 67 -3.88 -37.10 -12.99
N LYS A 68 -2.59 -37.50 -13.04
CA LYS A 68 -1.94 -38.19 -14.17
C LYS A 68 -2.08 -37.44 -15.50
N ILE A 69 -1.99 -36.12 -15.44
CA ILE A 69 -2.08 -35.25 -16.63
C ILE A 69 -0.80 -35.42 -17.46
N ARG A 70 -0.94 -35.75 -18.75
CA ARG A 70 0.19 -35.95 -19.67
C ARG A 70 0.44 -34.70 -20.51
N GLY A 71 1.71 -34.45 -20.84
CA GLY A 71 2.11 -33.36 -21.73
C GLY A 71 2.12 -31.97 -21.10
N PHE A 72 1.78 -31.86 -19.81
CA PHE A 72 1.78 -30.61 -19.05
C PHE A 72 2.83 -30.69 -17.93
N LYS A 73 3.76 -29.74 -17.87
CA LYS A 73 4.81 -29.67 -16.86
C LYS A 73 4.71 -28.36 -16.09
N ALA A 74 4.62 -28.42 -14.77
CA ALA A 74 4.44 -27.25 -13.90
C ALA A 74 5.45 -26.10 -14.19
N GLU A 75 6.71 -26.47 -14.36
CA GLU A 75 7.86 -25.59 -14.58
C GLU A 75 7.77 -24.76 -15.88
N GLU A 76 6.93 -25.16 -16.83
CA GLU A 76 6.74 -24.43 -18.11
C GLU A 76 5.68 -23.32 -18.01
N TYR A 77 4.88 -23.28 -16.93
CA TYR A 77 3.71 -22.38 -16.81
C TYR A 77 3.72 -21.52 -15.56
N VAL A 78 4.35 -22.00 -14.49
CA VAL A 78 4.51 -21.23 -13.25
C VAL A 78 5.99 -21.06 -12.97
N ASP A 79 6.50 -19.90 -13.37
CA ASP A 79 7.84 -19.42 -13.07
C ASP A 79 7.78 -18.10 -12.27
N GLU A 80 8.95 -17.57 -11.89
CA GLU A 80 9.04 -16.33 -11.14
C GLU A 80 8.42 -15.14 -11.91
N ALA A 81 8.57 -15.08 -13.24
CA ALA A 81 8.05 -14.00 -14.06
C ALA A 81 6.51 -14.02 -14.13
N PHE A 82 5.92 -15.20 -14.24
CA PHE A 82 4.47 -15.41 -14.17
C PHE A 82 3.91 -14.95 -12.81
N VAL A 83 4.57 -15.33 -11.72
CA VAL A 83 4.16 -14.90 -10.37
C VAL A 83 4.33 -13.40 -10.19
N GLU A 84 5.46 -12.82 -10.59
CA GLU A 84 5.71 -11.37 -10.54
C GLU A 84 4.60 -10.61 -11.29
N ALA A 85 4.23 -11.03 -12.50
CA ALA A 85 3.17 -10.39 -13.27
C ALA A 85 1.79 -10.44 -12.58
N ASN A 86 1.43 -11.58 -11.99
CA ASN A 86 0.12 -11.74 -11.33
C ASN A 86 0.05 -11.03 -9.98
N VAL A 87 1.10 -11.14 -9.15
CA VAL A 87 1.19 -10.41 -7.87
C VAL A 87 1.22 -8.90 -8.13
N ASN A 88 1.94 -8.44 -9.14
CA ASN A 88 1.96 -7.01 -9.48
C ASN A 88 0.58 -6.52 -9.92
N ARG A 89 -0.14 -7.30 -10.73
CA ARG A 89 -1.53 -6.99 -11.13
C ARG A 89 -2.45 -6.87 -9.92
N LEU A 90 -2.31 -7.78 -8.94
CA LEU A 90 -3.07 -7.73 -7.69
C LEU A 90 -2.77 -6.47 -6.88
N ILE A 91 -1.49 -6.14 -6.69
CA ILE A 91 -1.07 -4.94 -5.95
C ILE A 91 -1.57 -3.68 -6.64
N TYR A 92 -1.38 -3.57 -7.96
CA TYR A 92 -1.88 -2.45 -8.76
C TYR A 92 -3.37 -2.27 -8.58
N GLY A 93 -4.11 -3.36 -8.73
CA GLY A 93 -5.55 -3.31 -8.65
C GLY A 93 -6.06 -3.09 -7.22
N PHE A 94 -5.35 -3.56 -6.19
CA PHE A 94 -5.67 -3.25 -4.80
C PHE A 94 -5.42 -1.77 -4.49
N ILE A 95 -4.33 -1.19 -4.98
CA ILE A 95 -4.06 0.25 -4.88
C ILE A 95 -5.14 1.05 -5.60
N ASP A 96 -5.51 0.65 -6.83
CA ASP A 96 -6.60 1.26 -7.58
C ASP A 96 -7.92 1.21 -6.80
N TYR A 97 -8.26 0.06 -6.23
CA TYR A 97 -9.41 -0.10 -5.33
C TYR A 97 -9.35 0.84 -4.12
N LEU A 98 -8.20 1.01 -3.48
CA LEU A 98 -8.04 1.95 -2.36
C LEU A 98 -8.19 3.43 -2.78
N THR A 99 -7.86 3.77 -4.03
CA THR A 99 -8.07 5.13 -4.55
C THR A 99 -9.52 5.39 -4.95
N LYS A 100 -10.29 4.34 -5.28
CA LYS A 100 -11.69 4.41 -5.71
C LYS A 100 -12.67 4.30 -4.53
N THR A 101 -13.86 4.88 -4.69
CA THR A 101 -14.94 4.84 -3.67
C THR A 101 -15.90 3.68 -3.93
N GLU A 102 -15.84 3.13 -5.15
CA GLU A 102 -16.68 2.04 -5.66
C GLU A 102 -15.80 1.07 -6.44
N GLY A 103 -16.22 -0.19 -6.52
CA GLY A 103 -15.50 -1.26 -7.20
C GLY A 103 -15.32 -2.48 -6.31
N GLU A 104 -14.74 -3.52 -6.91
CA GLU A 104 -14.35 -4.75 -6.22
C GLU A 104 -12.82 -4.83 -6.19
N ILE A 105 -12.27 -5.47 -5.16
CA ILE A 105 -10.87 -5.82 -5.09
C ILE A 105 -10.62 -6.79 -6.25
N PRO A 106 -9.60 -6.51 -7.09
CA PRO A 106 -9.32 -7.35 -8.23
C PRO A 106 -8.98 -8.76 -7.79
N ARG A 107 -9.48 -9.71 -8.56
CA ARG A 107 -9.20 -11.12 -8.39
C ARG A 107 -8.15 -11.53 -9.40
N ILE A 108 -7.35 -12.52 -9.02
CA ILE A 108 -6.54 -13.21 -10.00
C ILE A 108 -7.50 -13.89 -10.99
N SER A 109 -7.18 -13.79 -12.27
CA SER A 109 -7.78 -14.62 -13.30
C SER A 109 -6.61 -15.29 -13.99
N LEU A 110 -6.33 -16.53 -13.61
CA LEU A 110 -5.39 -17.37 -14.32
C LEU A 110 -6.05 -18.00 -15.54
N SER A 111 -5.26 -18.30 -16.57
CA SER A 111 -5.72 -18.98 -17.79
C SER A 111 -5.03 -20.33 -17.99
N LEU A 112 -4.67 -21.02 -16.89
CA LEU A 112 -3.99 -22.32 -16.95
C LEU A 112 -4.91 -23.41 -17.50
N ASP A 113 -6.22 -23.21 -17.40
CA ASP A 113 -7.25 -24.05 -18.04
C ASP A 113 -7.08 -24.12 -19.56
N LYS A 114 -6.92 -22.96 -20.21
CA LYS A 114 -6.71 -22.89 -21.66
C LYS A 114 -5.35 -23.48 -22.05
N GLU A 115 -4.32 -23.22 -21.26
CA GLU A 115 -2.98 -23.75 -21.53
C GLU A 115 -2.93 -25.27 -21.38
N LEU A 116 -3.59 -25.82 -20.37
CA LEU A 116 -3.74 -27.26 -20.18
C LEU A 116 -4.40 -27.92 -21.39
N ILE A 117 -5.53 -27.37 -21.85
CA ILE A 117 -6.28 -27.90 -22.99
C ILE A 117 -5.41 -27.88 -24.25
N ASN A 118 -4.80 -26.73 -24.56
CA ASN A 118 -3.98 -26.58 -25.75
C ASN A 118 -2.80 -27.56 -25.77
N LYS A 119 -2.13 -27.76 -24.63
CA LYS A 119 -0.94 -28.63 -24.54
C LYS A 119 -1.29 -30.10 -24.57
N THR A 120 -2.41 -30.47 -23.96
CA THR A 120 -2.92 -31.83 -24.05
C THR A 120 -3.37 -32.12 -25.49
N ASP A 121 -4.00 -31.17 -26.18
CA ASP A 121 -4.39 -31.29 -27.58
C ASP A 121 -3.16 -31.45 -28.50
N ASP A 122 -2.13 -30.62 -28.31
CA ASP A 122 -0.86 -30.72 -29.05
C ASP A 122 -0.17 -32.07 -28.82
N TYR A 123 -0.21 -32.61 -27.59
CA TYR A 123 0.32 -33.94 -27.29
C TYR A 123 -0.47 -35.04 -28.01
N TYR A 124 -1.80 -34.98 -27.98
CA TYR A 124 -2.67 -35.95 -28.65
C TYR A 124 -2.49 -35.91 -30.18
N LYS A 125 -2.40 -34.71 -30.76
CA LYS A 125 -2.12 -34.53 -32.20
C LYS A 125 -0.79 -35.15 -32.62
N LYS A 126 0.26 -35.03 -31.78
CA LYS A 126 1.55 -35.69 -32.01
C LYS A 126 1.46 -37.22 -31.94
N GLU A 127 0.52 -37.76 -31.17
CA GLU A 127 0.20 -39.20 -31.16
C GLU A 127 -0.80 -39.62 -32.25
N GLY A 128 -1.22 -38.72 -33.15
CA GLY A 128 -2.21 -39.01 -34.20
C GLY A 128 -3.65 -39.16 -33.69
N LYS A 129 -3.95 -38.61 -32.51
CA LYS A 129 -5.28 -38.63 -31.87
C LYS A 129 -5.87 -37.21 -31.82
N THR A 130 -7.19 -37.14 -31.65
CA THR A 130 -7.90 -35.89 -31.36
C THR A 130 -8.61 -36.01 -30.02
N LEU A 131 -8.66 -34.91 -29.27
CA LEU A 131 -9.46 -34.85 -28.04
C LEU A 131 -10.95 -34.92 -28.37
N SER A 132 -11.68 -35.72 -27.61
CA SER A 132 -13.15 -35.74 -27.64
C SER A 132 -13.74 -34.64 -26.76
N ASP A 133 -14.98 -34.22 -27.03
CA ASP A 133 -15.70 -33.23 -26.21
C ASP A 133 -15.80 -33.61 -24.72
N LYS A 134 -15.85 -34.92 -24.42
CA LYS A 134 -15.85 -35.40 -23.03
C LYS A 134 -14.49 -35.19 -22.36
N GLU A 135 -13.39 -35.42 -23.07
CA GLU A 135 -12.04 -35.19 -22.56
C GLU A 135 -11.77 -33.69 -22.39
N ILE A 136 -12.24 -32.85 -23.32
CA ILE A 136 -12.15 -31.39 -23.19
C ILE A 136 -12.85 -30.92 -21.92
N LYS A 137 -14.07 -31.38 -21.63
CA LYS A 137 -14.79 -31.03 -20.38
C LYS A 137 -14.06 -31.50 -19.12
N VAL A 138 -13.40 -32.65 -19.16
CA VAL A 138 -12.57 -33.12 -18.05
C VAL A 138 -11.35 -32.22 -17.87
N LEU A 139 -10.70 -31.82 -18.97
CA LEU A 139 -9.58 -30.88 -18.95
C LEU A 139 -10.00 -29.48 -18.50
N GLU A 140 -11.18 -28.98 -18.88
CA GLU A 140 -11.72 -27.71 -18.38
C GLU A 140 -11.89 -27.76 -16.85
N LYS A 141 -12.45 -28.85 -16.32
CA LYS A 141 -12.61 -29.03 -14.88
C LYS A 141 -11.25 -29.11 -14.18
N LEU A 142 -10.33 -29.92 -14.69
CA LEU A 142 -8.97 -30.03 -14.15
C LEU A 142 -8.23 -28.69 -14.23
N GLY A 143 -8.40 -27.94 -15.32
CA GLY A 143 -7.88 -26.60 -15.53
C GLY A 143 -8.40 -25.59 -14.51
N SER A 144 -9.69 -25.67 -14.17
CA SER A 144 -10.28 -24.84 -13.13
C SER A 144 -9.75 -25.19 -11.72
N GLU A 145 -9.54 -26.47 -11.43
CA GLU A 145 -8.93 -26.94 -10.18
C GLU A 145 -7.45 -26.51 -10.10
N LEU A 146 -6.72 -26.59 -11.22
CA LEU A 146 -5.35 -26.10 -11.36
C LEU A 146 -5.24 -24.60 -11.11
N ASN A 147 -6.12 -23.80 -11.73
CA ASN A 147 -6.23 -22.37 -11.47
C ASN A 147 -6.44 -22.14 -9.97
N SER A 148 -7.37 -22.85 -9.33
CA SER A 148 -7.64 -22.69 -7.90
C SER A 148 -6.42 -22.99 -7.02
N VAL A 149 -5.64 -24.01 -7.33
CA VAL A 149 -4.44 -24.38 -6.54
C VAL A 149 -3.36 -23.30 -6.63
N VAL A 150 -3.11 -22.80 -7.84
CA VAL A 150 -2.11 -21.74 -8.06
C VAL A 150 -2.62 -20.40 -7.52
N GLU A 151 -3.91 -20.10 -7.73
CA GLU A 151 -4.56 -18.94 -7.14
C GLU A 151 -4.46 -18.99 -5.62
N GLU A 152 -4.68 -20.11 -4.93
CA GLU A 152 -4.56 -20.15 -3.46
C GLU A 152 -3.17 -19.75 -2.95
N LYS A 153 -2.11 -20.02 -3.72
CA LYS A 153 -0.74 -19.63 -3.35
C LYS A 153 -0.40 -18.18 -3.70
N ILE A 154 -0.98 -17.64 -4.77
CA ILE A 154 -0.72 -16.25 -5.21
C ILE A 154 -1.71 -15.27 -4.55
N ASN A 155 -2.93 -15.72 -4.30
CA ASN A 155 -4.05 -14.90 -3.88
C ASN A 155 -3.97 -14.68 -2.38
N LEU A 156 -4.08 -13.41 -2.01
CA LEU A 156 -4.27 -13.00 -0.64
C LEU A 156 -5.77 -13.14 -0.36
N ASP A 157 -6.22 -14.36 -0.09
CA ASP A 157 -7.62 -14.74 0.18
C ASP A 157 -8.31 -13.89 1.28
N VAL A 158 -7.48 -13.14 2.00
CA VAL A 158 -7.80 -12.03 2.90
C VAL A 158 -8.65 -10.93 2.25
N PHE A 159 -8.47 -10.63 0.97
CA PHE A 159 -9.12 -9.49 0.32
C PHE A 159 -10.65 -9.57 0.28
N SER A 160 -11.20 -10.73 -0.08
CA SER A 160 -12.66 -10.93 -0.11
C SER A 160 -13.32 -10.75 1.27
N LYS A 161 -12.58 -11.04 2.35
CA LYS A 161 -13.01 -10.81 3.74
C LYS A 161 -12.89 -9.33 4.12
N LEU A 162 -11.90 -8.62 3.58
CA LEU A 162 -11.70 -7.19 3.84
C LEU A 162 -12.80 -6.33 3.22
N GLU A 163 -13.29 -6.66 2.02
CA GLU A 163 -14.40 -5.91 1.38
C GLU A 163 -15.67 -5.83 2.22
N LYS A 164 -15.91 -6.87 3.03
CA LYS A 164 -17.08 -6.95 3.92
C LYS A 164 -16.82 -6.38 5.30
N ASN A 165 -15.58 -5.99 5.59
CA ASN A 165 -15.18 -5.47 6.89
C ASN A 165 -15.41 -3.96 6.95
N GLY A 166 -16.35 -3.54 7.81
CA GLY A 166 -16.69 -2.11 7.96
C GLY A 166 -15.53 -1.22 8.40
N VAL A 167 -14.58 -1.74 9.20
CA VAL A 167 -13.38 -0.98 9.61
C VAL A 167 -12.44 -0.78 8.42
N PHE A 168 -12.28 -1.80 7.59
CA PHE A 168 -11.48 -1.68 6.36
C PHE A 168 -12.12 -0.70 5.37
N LEU A 169 -13.44 -0.77 5.16
CA LEU A 169 -14.16 0.18 4.31
C LEU A 169 -14.01 1.62 4.81
N TRP A 170 -14.15 1.84 6.11
CA TRP A 170 -13.92 3.15 6.73
C TRP A 170 -12.47 3.64 6.52
N ALA A 171 -11.49 2.76 6.74
CA ALA A 171 -10.07 3.10 6.53
C ALA A 171 -9.79 3.42 5.05
N ARG A 172 -10.37 2.64 4.12
CA ARG A 172 -10.30 2.88 2.68
C ARG A 172 -10.86 4.24 2.32
N ASP A 173 -12.04 4.60 2.83
CA ASP A 173 -12.66 5.88 2.54
C ASP A 173 -11.81 7.06 3.05
N ILE A 174 -11.16 6.91 4.21
CA ILE A 174 -10.18 7.88 4.71
C ILE A 174 -8.96 7.97 3.79
N ILE A 175 -8.38 6.84 3.41
CA ILE A 175 -7.21 6.78 2.51
C ILE A 175 -7.54 7.44 1.17
N SER A 176 -8.70 7.12 0.59
CA SER A 176 -9.18 7.70 -0.66
C SER A 176 -9.38 9.22 -0.53
N ASN A 177 -9.97 9.67 0.58
CA ASN A 177 -10.16 11.08 0.87
C ASN A 177 -8.82 11.83 1.00
N LEU A 178 -7.85 11.27 1.74
CA LEU A 178 -6.50 11.83 1.86
C LEU A 178 -5.78 11.89 0.50
N TYR A 179 -5.93 10.85 -0.31
CA TYR A 179 -5.34 10.80 -1.65
C TYR A 179 -5.91 11.88 -2.59
N ARG A 180 -7.24 12.03 -2.63
CA ARG A 180 -7.93 12.93 -3.58
C ARG A 180 -7.88 14.40 -3.17
N ASN A 181 -7.95 14.69 -1.87
CA ASN A 181 -8.18 16.04 -1.36
C ASN A 181 -6.92 16.76 -0.85
N LEU A 182 -5.72 16.29 -1.20
CA LEU A 182 -4.45 16.96 -0.85
C LEU A 182 -4.46 18.47 -1.15
N ASN A 183 -4.91 18.86 -2.35
CA ASN A 183 -4.96 20.26 -2.76
C ASN A 183 -5.95 21.09 -1.91
N PHE A 184 -7.03 20.46 -1.46
CA PHE A 184 -8.03 21.10 -0.61
C PHE A 184 -7.45 21.37 0.79
N TYR A 185 -6.71 20.43 1.37
CA TYR A 185 -5.98 20.66 2.62
C TYR A 185 -4.95 21.79 2.48
N ILE A 186 -4.15 21.79 1.41
CA ILE A 186 -3.21 22.89 1.15
C ILE A 186 -3.93 24.24 1.05
N PHE A 187 -5.11 24.29 0.41
CA PHE A 187 -5.90 25.51 0.34
C PHE A 187 -6.40 25.97 1.72
N ILE A 188 -6.91 25.05 2.55
CA ILE A 188 -7.31 25.34 3.93
C ILE A 188 -6.13 25.91 4.72
N LEU A 189 -4.94 25.35 4.58
CA LEU A 189 -3.72 25.82 5.24
C LEU A 189 -3.45 27.28 4.87
N LEU A 190 -3.42 27.57 3.57
CA LEU A 190 -3.12 28.91 3.06
C LEU A 190 -4.18 29.94 3.48
N ALA A 191 -5.45 29.57 3.46
CA ALA A 191 -6.53 30.43 3.92
C ALA A 191 -6.45 30.67 5.44
N GLY A 192 -6.23 29.62 6.22
CA GLY A 192 -6.08 29.68 7.68
C GLY A 192 -4.89 30.54 8.09
N LEU A 193 -3.74 30.39 7.42
CA LEU A 193 -2.56 31.22 7.61
C LEU A 193 -2.84 32.68 7.27
N SER A 194 -3.51 32.95 6.16
CA SER A 194 -3.87 34.31 5.74
C SER A 194 -4.72 35.02 6.80
N ILE A 195 -5.74 34.33 7.34
CA ILE A 195 -6.59 34.84 8.43
C ILE A 195 -5.76 35.04 9.70
N LEU A 196 -4.89 34.07 10.04
CA LEU A 196 -4.02 34.16 11.22
C LEU A 196 -3.11 35.39 11.16
N PHE A 197 -2.44 35.62 10.03
CA PHE A 197 -1.55 36.77 9.84
C PHE A 197 -2.30 38.10 9.87
N PHE A 198 -3.51 38.17 9.29
CA PHE A 198 -4.37 39.35 9.38
C PHE A 198 -4.78 39.65 10.83
N MET A 199 -5.11 38.62 11.61
CA MET A 199 -5.56 38.81 12.99
C MET A 199 -4.42 39.10 13.98
N THR A 200 -3.24 38.50 13.77
CA THR A 200 -2.16 38.47 14.77
C THR A 200 -0.90 39.23 14.37
N ASN A 201 -0.85 39.80 13.15
CA ASN A 201 0.32 40.43 12.56
C ASN A 201 1.54 39.49 12.62
N TYR A 202 2.70 40.00 13.05
CA TYR A 202 3.93 39.23 13.17
C TYR A 202 3.85 38.08 14.18
N ASN A 203 2.91 38.07 15.14
CA ASN A 203 2.72 36.92 16.03
C ASN A 203 2.23 35.67 15.29
N GLY A 204 1.72 35.79 14.06
CA GLY A 204 1.38 34.65 13.22
C GLY A 204 2.60 33.76 12.94
N PHE A 205 3.79 34.34 12.79
CA PHE A 205 5.04 33.58 12.63
C PHE A 205 5.39 32.76 13.88
N LYS A 206 5.14 33.30 15.08
CA LYS A 206 5.35 32.55 16.33
C LYS A 206 4.42 31.33 16.40
N ILE A 207 3.15 31.54 16.05
CA ILE A 207 2.14 30.48 16.08
C ILE A 207 2.49 29.40 15.05
N LEU A 208 2.74 29.78 13.80
CA LEU A 208 3.14 28.83 12.75
C LEU A 208 4.40 28.03 13.12
N SER A 209 5.42 28.70 13.67
CA SER A 209 6.63 28.01 14.15
C SER A 209 6.30 26.98 15.24
N LEU A 210 5.45 27.33 16.20
CA LEU A 210 5.03 26.41 17.26
C LEU A 210 4.23 25.22 16.71
N GLU A 211 3.31 25.45 15.77
CA GLU A 211 2.53 24.37 15.15
C GLU A 211 3.43 23.41 14.37
N LEU A 212 4.38 23.94 13.58
CA LEU A 212 5.37 23.12 12.87
C LEU A 212 6.26 22.35 13.84
N PHE A 213 6.67 22.97 14.96
CA PHE A 213 7.46 22.31 15.98
C PHE A 213 6.69 21.16 16.64
N ILE A 214 5.45 21.40 17.09
CA ILE A 214 4.62 20.38 17.74
C ILE A 214 4.30 19.24 16.77
N THR A 215 3.87 19.56 15.55
CA THR A 215 3.60 18.56 14.50
C THR A 215 4.87 17.77 14.17
N GLY A 216 6.01 18.46 14.05
CA GLY A 216 7.31 17.84 13.81
C GLY A 216 7.72 16.88 14.93
N MET A 217 7.54 17.26 16.19
CA MET A 217 7.80 16.38 17.34
C MET A 217 6.88 15.15 17.33
N LEU A 218 5.59 15.36 17.10
CA LEU A 218 4.59 14.30 17.08
C LEU A 218 4.84 13.27 15.97
N LEU A 219 5.41 13.70 14.84
CA LEU A 219 5.74 12.82 13.71
C LEU A 219 7.15 12.22 13.83
N ALA A 220 8.14 12.98 14.29
CA ALA A 220 9.52 12.50 14.33
C ALA A 220 9.75 11.53 15.49
N VAL A 221 9.36 11.89 16.71
CA VAL A 221 9.72 11.14 17.93
C VAL A 221 9.15 9.72 17.93
N PRO A 222 7.83 9.49 17.82
CA PRO A 222 7.28 8.14 17.91
C PRO A 222 7.74 7.27 16.73
N PHE A 223 7.83 7.81 15.51
CA PHE A 223 8.19 7.01 14.34
C PHE A 223 9.69 6.68 14.28
N TYR A 224 10.59 7.59 14.70
CA TYR A 224 11.99 7.21 14.93
C TYR A 224 12.12 6.22 16.08
N THR A 225 11.30 6.34 17.13
CA THR A 225 11.29 5.35 18.23
C THR A 225 10.91 3.97 17.69
N LEU A 226 9.84 3.86 16.91
CA LEU A 226 9.44 2.60 16.26
C LEU A 226 10.56 2.01 15.39
N TYR A 227 11.24 2.87 14.61
CA TYR A 227 12.36 2.46 13.76
C TYR A 227 13.56 1.95 14.58
N TYR A 228 14.07 2.74 15.53
CA TYR A 228 15.28 2.39 16.29
C TYR A 228 15.06 1.23 17.27
N THR A 229 13.86 1.11 17.84
CA THR A 229 13.49 -0.05 18.68
C THR A 229 13.22 -1.31 17.86
N ARG A 230 13.24 -1.22 16.53
CA ARG A 230 12.91 -2.31 15.60
C ARG A 230 11.55 -2.92 15.93
N TYR A 231 10.57 -2.11 16.30
CA TYR A 231 9.27 -2.57 16.79
C TYR A 231 8.61 -3.58 15.82
N PHE A 232 8.66 -3.30 14.51
CA PHE A 232 8.06 -4.19 13.51
C PHE A 232 8.76 -5.54 13.35
N SER A 233 9.98 -5.71 13.86
CA SER A 233 10.66 -7.03 13.85
C SER A 233 10.00 -8.05 14.78
N LEU A 234 9.19 -7.56 15.73
CA LEU A 234 8.43 -8.36 16.68
C LEU A 234 7.14 -8.95 16.09
N ILE A 235 6.77 -8.58 14.85
CA ILE A 235 5.63 -9.17 14.16
C ILE A 235 5.91 -10.66 13.95
N ASN A 236 4.97 -11.50 14.41
CA ASN A 236 5.06 -12.95 14.28
C ASN A 236 4.45 -13.40 12.96
N ILE A 237 5.30 -13.73 12.00
CA ILE A 237 4.96 -14.36 10.72
C ILE A 237 5.93 -15.51 10.56
N ASP A 238 5.39 -16.70 10.29
CA ASP A 238 6.17 -17.94 10.21
C ASP A 238 7.12 -17.92 9.01
N GLU A 239 6.67 -17.37 7.88
CA GLU A 239 7.47 -17.27 6.66
C GLU A 239 8.46 -16.11 6.72
N VAL A 240 9.76 -16.43 6.73
CA VAL A 240 10.85 -15.48 6.96
C VAL A 240 10.95 -14.43 5.85
N LEU A 241 10.76 -14.81 4.59
CA LEU A 241 10.86 -13.87 3.48
C LEU A 241 9.70 -12.86 3.48
N ILE A 242 8.50 -13.32 3.78
CA ILE A 242 7.31 -12.46 3.95
C ILE A 242 7.49 -11.55 5.17
N LYS A 243 8.00 -12.08 6.28
CA LYS A 243 8.31 -11.29 7.48
C LYS A 243 9.29 -10.16 7.18
N ASN A 244 10.37 -10.44 6.45
CA ASN A 244 11.38 -9.45 6.09
C ASN A 244 10.82 -8.37 5.17
N ALA A 245 10.02 -8.76 4.16
CA ALA A 245 9.34 -7.82 3.28
C ALA A 245 8.40 -6.89 4.05
N LEU A 246 7.58 -7.44 4.96
CA LEU A 246 6.66 -6.63 5.77
C LEU A 246 7.42 -5.69 6.72
N TYR A 247 8.46 -6.20 7.38
CA TYR A 247 9.32 -5.39 8.23
C TYR A 247 9.94 -4.21 7.48
N GLU A 248 10.47 -4.46 6.27
CA GLU A 248 11.07 -3.42 5.44
C GLU A 248 10.03 -2.38 4.99
N LEU A 249 8.83 -2.81 4.59
CA LEU A 249 7.72 -1.90 4.25
C LEU A 249 7.33 -0.99 5.42
N LEU A 250 7.05 -1.56 6.59
CA LEU A 250 6.59 -0.79 7.74
C LEU A 250 7.67 0.15 8.30
N ASN A 251 8.94 -0.28 8.26
CA ASN A 251 10.07 0.60 8.60
C ASN A 251 10.24 1.73 7.60
N SER A 252 10.14 1.45 6.29
CA SER A 252 10.18 2.45 5.23
C SER A 252 9.10 3.52 5.43
N PHE A 253 7.88 3.09 5.77
CA PHE A 253 6.77 4.00 6.07
C PHE A 253 7.04 4.85 7.30
N SER A 254 7.53 4.24 8.37
CA SER A 254 7.82 4.97 9.62
C SER A 254 8.94 5.99 9.43
N LEU A 255 10.02 5.62 8.75
CA LEU A 255 11.10 6.55 8.41
C LEU A 255 10.61 7.71 7.54
N TYR A 256 9.74 7.45 6.57
CA TYR A 256 9.20 8.50 5.71
C TYR A 256 8.44 9.56 6.52
N ILE A 257 7.55 9.12 7.42
CA ILE A 257 6.79 10.02 8.29
C ILE A 257 7.72 10.76 9.25
N ALA A 258 8.68 10.05 9.85
CA ALA A 258 9.66 10.63 10.77
C ALA A 258 10.50 11.73 10.10
N ASN A 259 10.95 11.48 8.87
CA ASN A 259 11.74 12.44 8.10
C ASN A 259 10.94 13.70 7.74
N ILE A 260 9.64 13.57 7.42
CA ILE A 260 8.77 14.75 7.24
C ILE A 260 8.66 15.53 8.56
N GLY A 261 8.48 14.85 9.68
CA GLY A 261 8.48 15.46 11.01
C GLY A 261 9.77 16.25 11.29
N LEU A 262 10.93 15.66 10.94
CA LEU A 262 12.24 16.30 11.08
C LEU A 262 12.36 17.55 10.21
N VAL A 263 11.84 17.53 8.98
CA VAL A 263 11.77 18.73 8.12
C VAL A 263 10.94 19.83 8.78
N PHE A 264 9.80 19.51 9.38
CA PHE A 264 8.99 20.51 10.10
C PHE A 264 9.73 21.10 11.30
N LEU A 265 10.46 20.28 12.07
CA LEU A 265 11.32 20.76 13.15
C LEU A 265 12.38 21.73 12.62
N ILE A 266 13.07 21.38 11.54
CA ILE A 266 14.10 22.24 10.93
C ILE A 266 13.52 23.56 10.46
N ILE A 267 12.37 23.54 9.77
CA ILE A 267 11.71 24.75 9.24
C ILE A 267 11.14 25.62 10.37
N SER A 268 10.74 25.04 11.50
CA SER A 268 10.19 25.80 12.63
C SER A 268 11.18 26.82 13.21
N ILE A 269 12.48 26.53 13.18
CA ILE A 269 13.56 27.34 13.75
C ILE A 269 13.73 28.68 13.03
N PRO A 270 13.95 28.75 11.69
CA PRO A 270 14.08 30.02 10.98
C PRO A 270 12.77 30.83 11.04
N ILE A 271 11.60 30.20 11.03
CA ILE A 271 10.32 30.92 11.18
C ILE A 271 10.22 31.59 12.56
N TYR A 272 10.63 30.91 13.63
CA TYR A 272 10.70 31.52 14.96
C TYR A 272 11.69 32.69 15.00
N TYR A 273 12.82 32.56 14.30
CA TYR A 273 13.83 33.62 14.24
C TYR A 273 13.29 34.87 13.53
N VAL A 274 12.56 34.69 12.42
CA VAL A 274 11.86 35.77 11.72
C VAL A 274 10.89 36.50 12.67
N TYR A 275 10.08 35.76 13.43
CA TYR A 275 9.22 36.34 14.45
C TYR A 275 9.99 37.24 15.43
N ARG A 276 11.15 36.78 15.92
CA ARG A 276 11.96 37.55 16.89
C ARG A 276 12.45 38.87 16.29
N ILE A 277 12.92 38.87 15.04
CA ILE A 277 13.39 40.08 14.35
C ILE A 277 12.27 41.13 14.24
N TYR A 278 11.09 40.70 13.78
CA TYR A 278 9.95 41.62 13.61
C TYR A 278 9.36 42.11 14.93
N LYS A 279 9.55 41.38 16.03
CA LYS A 279 9.16 41.85 17.37
C LYS A 279 10.09 42.96 17.91
N THR A 280 11.36 42.94 17.51
CA THR A 280 12.39 43.89 17.98
C THR A 280 12.46 45.19 17.18
N ARG A 281 11.72 45.30 16.07
CA ARG A 281 11.56 46.52 15.26
C ARG A 281 10.22 47.17 15.57
#